data_AF-A0AAJ0C5F3-F1
#
_entry.id   AF-A0AAJ0C5F3-F1
#
_cell.length_a   1.000
_cell.length_b   1.000
_cell.length_c   1.000
_cell.angle_alpha   90.00
_cell.angle_beta   90.00
_cell.angle_gamma   90.00
#
_symmetry.space_group_name_H-M   'P 1'
#
loop_
_entity.id
_entity.type
_entity.pdbx_description
1 polymer ?
#
loop_
_entity_poly.entity_id
_entity_poly.type
_entity_poly.pdbx_seq_one_letter_code
_entity_poly.pdbx_strand_id
1 'polypeptide(L)'
;MDSGSKQPVLPLLRDTVNLNNALEGDDTEEFLSFIEAHREDIEALLCRQLDVPYCRLGRREMWKTGSFNIVIPAFPNSPPDEVLPGMIYIRFSLPYKISEEEEPGNVDEKVRSEAATYIWLQENCPDVPIPSLLGFGLPGGQCTDPSQLTGSQAARVGVSNFEQGRREPLHVTWEKYRHGAQYRANPFRHLCRILLSMNALPFLALARRQLTLKVSSLANRPLTLYFHMTYGSIEPYIFDLLRLQDSKLLHQPNAIHNKADGEIQAAALTGLCASMHHFLQHEYCDGPSFMTLTEMHQTCSQLVQMQLPPYWLSSRASLIDQYVDIYEGKETKRNGSLLQAPIMRRAWDSGSYWFFHAVTVPKGMYNIFQMHIRPLFEGERGKENMPGFDKFWPYWAPNAKEMIEKMIRD
;
A
#
# COMPACT_ATOMS: atom_id res chain seq x y z
N MET A 1 10.47 -55.17 15.85
CA MET A 1 11.04 -53.82 15.61
C MET A 1 10.51 -53.35 14.27
N ASP A 2 9.49 -52.49 14.27
CA ASP A 2 9.40 -51.36 13.35
C ASP A 2 8.37 -50.37 13.94
N SER A 3 8.62 -49.08 13.82
CA SER A 3 7.80 -48.03 14.44
C SER A 3 7.96 -46.70 13.70
N GLY A 4 7.62 -46.69 12.41
CA GLY A 4 7.66 -45.49 11.56
C GLY A 4 6.68 -44.40 12.01
N SER A 5 7.17 -43.45 12.82
CA SER A 5 6.43 -42.25 13.22
C SER A 5 6.24 -41.30 12.03
N LYS A 6 5.01 -41.20 11.53
CA LYS A 6 4.65 -40.17 10.53
C LYS A 6 4.74 -38.79 11.19
N GLN A 7 5.58 -37.92 10.64
CA GLN A 7 5.63 -36.51 11.03
C GLN A 7 4.31 -35.79 10.69
N PRO A 8 3.81 -34.88 11.54
CA PRO A 8 2.71 -33.99 11.19
C PRO A 8 3.22 -32.89 10.23
N VAL A 9 3.19 -33.16 8.93
CA VAL A 9 3.54 -32.18 7.89
C VAL A 9 2.34 -31.25 7.66
N LEU A 10 2.56 -29.93 7.79
CA LEU A 10 1.52 -28.91 7.64
C LEU A 10 0.94 -28.89 6.20
N PRO A 11 -0.40 -28.86 6.01
CA PRO A 11 -1.01 -28.88 4.67
C PRO A 11 -0.76 -27.64 3.79
N LEU A 12 -0.34 -26.52 4.38
CA LEU A 12 -0.35 -25.16 3.79
C LEU A 12 0.68 -24.89 2.67
N LEU A 13 1.29 -25.93 2.07
CA LEU A 13 2.40 -25.79 1.12
C LEU A 13 2.25 -26.63 -0.18
N ARG A 14 1.02 -26.98 -0.59
CA ARG A 14 0.80 -27.69 -1.88
C ARG A 14 -0.25 -27.17 -2.84
N ASP A 15 -1.20 -26.35 -2.42
CA ASP A 15 -2.21 -25.78 -3.31
C ASP A 15 -2.04 -24.26 -3.46
N THR A 16 -2.32 -23.76 -4.67
CA THR A 16 -2.15 -22.34 -5.05
C THR A 16 -3.28 -21.46 -4.51
N VAL A 17 -3.38 -21.37 -3.19
CA VAL A 17 -4.25 -20.41 -2.49
C VAL A 17 -3.68 -19.01 -2.68
N ASN A 18 -4.18 -18.30 -3.69
CA ASN A 18 -3.83 -16.91 -3.93
C ASN A 18 -4.41 -16.01 -2.82
N LEU A 19 -3.81 -14.86 -2.54
CA LEU A 19 -4.12 -14.04 -1.35
C LEU A 19 -5.60 -13.62 -1.27
N ASN A 20 -6.28 -13.53 -2.42
CA ASN A 20 -7.71 -13.23 -2.54
C ASN A 20 -8.58 -14.29 -1.83
N ASN A 21 -8.27 -15.57 -1.99
CA ASN A 21 -9.05 -16.71 -1.51
C ASN A 21 -9.03 -16.86 0.02
N ALA A 22 -8.19 -16.11 0.72
CA ALA A 22 -8.10 -16.09 2.18
C ALA A 22 -8.87 -14.90 2.81
N LEU A 23 -9.63 -14.14 2.00
CA LEU A 23 -10.30 -12.89 2.39
C LEU A 23 -11.80 -12.86 2.01
N GLU A 24 -12.36 -13.99 1.60
CA GLU A 24 -13.79 -14.23 1.38
C GLU A 24 -14.41 -14.81 2.65
N GLY A 25 -14.62 -13.95 3.65
CA GLY A 25 -15.41 -14.26 4.86
C GLY A 25 -16.85 -13.75 4.71
N ASP A 26 -17.76 -14.26 5.56
CA ASP A 26 -19.22 -14.08 5.45
C ASP A 26 -19.66 -12.61 5.29
N ASP A 27 -19.05 -11.68 6.04
CA ASP A 27 -19.29 -10.22 5.97
C ASP A 27 -19.14 -9.66 4.54
N THR A 28 -18.34 -10.32 3.70
CA THR A 28 -18.14 -9.94 2.29
C THR A 28 -19.40 -10.20 1.49
N GLU A 29 -20.02 -11.37 1.64
CA GLU A 29 -21.22 -11.73 0.89
C GLU A 29 -22.48 -11.07 1.47
N GLU A 30 -22.51 -10.77 2.77
CA GLU A 30 -23.53 -9.90 3.38
C GLU A 30 -23.48 -8.49 2.80
N PHE A 31 -22.31 -7.82 2.82
CA PHE A 31 -22.17 -6.47 2.27
C PHE A 31 -22.42 -6.43 0.75
N LEU A 32 -21.99 -7.45 0.01
CA LEU A 32 -22.30 -7.61 -1.41
C LEU A 32 -23.82 -7.82 -1.65
N SER A 33 -24.53 -8.50 -0.74
CA SER A 33 -25.99 -8.68 -0.82
C SER A 33 -26.76 -7.41 -0.47
N PHE A 34 -26.27 -6.64 0.50
CA PHE A 34 -26.77 -5.31 0.83
C PHE A 34 -26.71 -4.36 -0.39
N ILE A 35 -25.60 -4.37 -1.14
CA ILE A 35 -25.49 -3.55 -2.37
C ILE A 35 -26.49 -4.01 -3.44
N GLU A 36 -26.71 -5.32 -3.60
CA GLU A 36 -27.67 -5.86 -4.58
C GLU A 36 -29.12 -5.46 -4.22
N ALA A 37 -29.48 -5.50 -2.93
CA ALA A 37 -30.79 -5.08 -2.44
C ALA A 37 -31.07 -3.58 -2.67
N HIS A 38 -30.04 -2.73 -2.66
CA HIS A 38 -30.14 -1.28 -2.90
C HIS A 38 -29.78 -0.88 -4.35
N ARG A 39 -29.82 -1.82 -5.32
CA ARG A 39 -29.47 -1.53 -6.73
C ARG A 39 -30.26 -0.35 -7.29
N GLU A 40 -31.57 -0.32 -7.09
CA GLU A 40 -32.44 0.72 -7.67
C GLU A 40 -32.12 2.12 -7.13
N ASP A 41 -31.82 2.24 -5.82
CA ASP A 41 -31.36 3.50 -5.20
C ASP A 41 -30.00 3.96 -5.75
N ILE A 42 -29.10 3.01 -6.04
CA ILE A 42 -27.79 3.30 -6.61
C ILE A 42 -27.94 3.75 -8.08
N GLU A 43 -28.74 3.04 -8.89
CA GLU A 43 -29.05 3.44 -10.27
C GLU A 43 -29.71 4.83 -10.33
N ALA A 44 -30.69 5.10 -9.46
CA ALA A 44 -31.34 6.41 -9.36
C ALA A 44 -30.40 7.53 -8.91
N LEU A 45 -29.44 7.25 -8.01
CA LEU A 45 -28.41 8.22 -7.62
C LEU A 45 -27.47 8.52 -8.79
N LEU A 46 -27.02 7.50 -9.53
CA LEU A 46 -26.13 7.67 -10.68
C LEU A 46 -26.77 8.50 -11.79
N CYS A 47 -28.05 8.27 -12.08
CA CYS A 47 -28.81 9.08 -13.04
C CYS A 47 -28.77 10.57 -12.64
N ARG A 48 -29.03 10.88 -11.36
CA ARG A 48 -28.99 12.26 -10.83
C ARG A 48 -27.59 12.87 -10.77
N GLN A 49 -26.57 12.07 -10.45
CA GLN A 49 -25.19 12.55 -10.29
C GLN A 49 -24.50 12.82 -11.64
N LEU A 50 -24.90 12.11 -12.69
CA LEU A 50 -24.31 12.20 -14.03
C LEU A 50 -25.21 12.96 -15.03
N ASP A 51 -26.36 13.46 -14.57
CA ASP A 51 -27.46 14.06 -15.36
C ASP A 51 -27.98 13.20 -16.53
N VAL A 52 -27.83 11.87 -16.42
CA VAL A 52 -28.24 10.92 -17.46
C VAL A 52 -29.67 10.41 -17.25
N PRO A 53 -30.48 10.24 -18.31
CA PRO A 53 -31.85 9.75 -18.20
C PRO A 53 -31.94 8.29 -17.72
N TYR A 54 -30.85 7.51 -17.85
CA TYR A 54 -30.79 6.14 -17.36
C TYR A 54 -29.37 5.64 -17.13
N CYS A 55 -29.15 4.79 -16.12
CA CYS A 55 -27.88 4.14 -15.83
C CYS A 55 -28.14 2.77 -15.18
N ARG A 56 -27.47 1.70 -15.65
CA ARG A 56 -27.55 0.35 -15.05
C ARG A 56 -26.29 -0.04 -14.31
N LEU A 57 -26.43 -0.74 -13.18
CA LEU A 57 -25.32 -1.54 -12.65
C LEU A 57 -25.10 -2.78 -13.51
N GLY A 58 -23.84 -3.19 -13.65
CA GLY A 58 -23.50 -4.50 -14.16
C GLY A 58 -23.98 -5.61 -13.24
N ARG A 59 -24.22 -6.80 -13.81
CA ARG A 59 -24.65 -7.97 -13.05
C ARG A 59 -23.57 -8.43 -12.07
N ARG A 60 -23.98 -9.20 -11.05
CA ARG A 60 -23.13 -9.72 -9.96
C ARG A 60 -21.83 -10.39 -10.45
N GLU A 61 -21.88 -11.11 -11.58
CA GLU A 61 -20.70 -11.82 -12.13
C GLU A 61 -19.65 -10.87 -12.73
N MET A 62 -19.98 -9.58 -12.90
CA MET A 62 -19.07 -8.54 -13.38
C MET A 62 -18.38 -7.76 -12.25
N TRP A 63 -18.85 -7.91 -11.01
CA TRP A 63 -18.32 -7.19 -9.84
C TRP A 63 -16.96 -7.76 -9.46
N LYS A 64 -16.06 -6.92 -8.97
CA LYS A 64 -14.69 -7.32 -8.61
C LYS A 64 -14.34 -6.87 -7.20
N THR A 65 -14.11 -7.83 -6.32
CA THR A 65 -13.55 -7.62 -4.99
C THR A 65 -12.04 -7.33 -5.10
N GLY A 66 -11.58 -6.37 -4.30
CA GLY A 66 -10.17 -6.17 -3.99
C GLY A 66 -9.98 -6.13 -2.47
N SER A 67 -8.75 -5.90 -2.00
CA SER A 67 -8.41 -5.97 -0.58
C SER A 67 -9.25 -5.05 0.33
N PHE A 68 -9.69 -3.90 -0.20
CA PHE A 68 -10.43 -2.86 0.56
C PHE A 68 -11.66 -2.29 -0.16
N ASN A 69 -11.85 -2.57 -1.45
CA ASN A 69 -12.89 -1.97 -2.28
C ASN A 69 -13.60 -3.05 -3.09
N ILE A 70 -14.91 -2.93 -3.29
CA ILE A 70 -15.64 -3.59 -4.39
C ILE A 70 -15.69 -2.62 -5.57
N VAL A 71 -15.45 -3.13 -6.77
CA VAL A 71 -15.56 -2.40 -8.03
C VAL A 71 -16.75 -2.94 -8.83
N ILE A 72 -17.74 -2.08 -9.10
CA ILE A 72 -18.95 -2.41 -9.84
C ILE A 72 -18.96 -1.60 -11.14
N PRO A 73 -19.00 -2.23 -12.34
CA PRO A 73 -19.21 -1.51 -13.58
C PRO A 73 -20.64 -0.96 -13.63
N ALA A 74 -20.82 0.23 -14.18
CA ALA A 74 -22.13 0.79 -14.48
C ALA A 74 -22.16 1.39 -15.90
N PHE A 75 -23.35 1.44 -16.49
CA PHE A 75 -23.60 1.70 -17.90
C PHE A 75 -24.57 2.88 -18.04
N PRO A 76 -24.07 4.12 -18.08
CA PRO A 76 -24.89 5.31 -18.33
C PRO A 76 -25.35 5.34 -19.79
N ASN A 77 -26.58 5.78 -20.01
CA ASN A 77 -27.16 6.02 -21.33
C ASN A 77 -27.24 7.52 -21.61
N SER A 78 -26.09 8.11 -21.93
CA SER A 78 -25.96 9.54 -22.24
C SER A 78 -26.47 9.90 -23.64
N PRO A 79 -26.93 11.14 -23.86
CA PRO A 79 -27.24 11.67 -25.19
C PRO A 79 -26.03 11.65 -26.14
N PRO A 80 -26.23 11.64 -27.47
CA PRO A 80 -25.14 11.62 -28.45
C PRO A 80 -24.16 12.80 -28.39
N ASP A 81 -24.59 13.92 -27.81
CA ASP A 81 -23.82 15.16 -27.70
C ASP A 81 -22.97 15.23 -26.42
N GLU A 82 -23.01 14.21 -25.56
CA GLU A 82 -22.39 14.20 -24.23
C GLU A 82 -21.13 13.31 -24.17
N VAL A 83 -20.07 13.79 -23.51
CA VAL A 83 -18.74 13.12 -23.49
C VAL A 83 -18.61 12.13 -22.32
N LEU A 84 -19.68 11.45 -21.94
CA LEU A 84 -19.68 10.43 -20.89
C LEU A 84 -19.35 9.03 -21.49
N PRO A 85 -18.42 8.26 -20.88
CA PRO A 85 -18.05 6.96 -21.40
C PRO A 85 -19.14 5.92 -21.10
N GLY A 86 -19.54 5.15 -22.11
CA GLY A 86 -20.60 4.11 -22.02
C GLY A 86 -20.34 2.93 -21.06
N MET A 87 -19.26 2.97 -20.29
CA MET A 87 -19.09 2.20 -19.06
C MET A 87 -18.21 3.00 -18.08
N ILE A 88 -18.64 3.09 -16.83
CA ILE A 88 -17.90 3.67 -15.69
C ILE A 88 -17.67 2.60 -14.61
N TYR A 89 -16.84 2.87 -13.61
CA TYR A 89 -16.64 2.01 -12.44
C TYR A 89 -16.96 2.73 -11.13
N ILE A 90 -17.78 2.12 -10.30
CA ILE A 90 -18.11 2.59 -8.95
C ILE A 90 -17.26 1.81 -7.96
N ARG A 91 -16.66 2.50 -6.99
CA ARG A 91 -15.81 1.91 -5.96
C ARG A 91 -16.44 2.14 -4.59
N PHE A 92 -16.83 1.04 -3.95
CA PHE A 92 -17.35 1.02 -2.59
C PHE A 92 -16.25 0.51 -1.64
N SER A 93 -15.91 1.27 -0.61
CA SER A 93 -15.04 0.79 0.48
C SER A 93 -15.72 -0.34 1.26
N LEU A 94 -14.93 -1.30 1.75
CA LEU A 94 -15.37 -2.41 2.60
C LEU A 94 -15.22 -2.01 4.09
N PRO A 95 -16.29 -1.65 4.82
CA PRO A 95 -16.17 -1.00 6.14
C PRO A 95 -15.49 -1.90 7.19
N TYR A 96 -15.86 -3.18 7.22
CA TYR A 96 -15.28 -4.21 8.08
C TYR A 96 -13.79 -4.51 7.81
N LYS A 97 -13.25 -4.13 6.64
CA LYS A 97 -11.81 -4.25 6.32
C LYS A 97 -11.00 -2.97 6.64
N ILE A 98 -11.64 -1.94 7.18
CA ILE A 98 -11.00 -0.69 7.63
C ILE A 98 -11.50 -0.24 9.02
N SER A 99 -12.15 -1.14 9.77
CA SER A 99 -12.57 -0.94 11.16
C SER A 99 -13.39 0.35 11.39
N GLU A 100 -14.46 0.50 10.60
CA GLU A 100 -15.43 1.60 10.73
C GLU A 100 -16.34 1.45 11.97
N GLU A 101 -16.52 0.23 12.50
CA GLU A 101 -17.32 0.00 13.72
C GLU A 101 -16.56 0.44 14.98
N GLU A 102 -15.26 0.16 15.03
CA GLU A 102 -14.41 0.54 16.15
C GLU A 102 -14.01 2.03 16.10
N GLU A 103 -13.77 2.57 14.90
CA GLU A 103 -13.32 3.96 14.68
C GLU A 103 -14.11 4.61 13.53
N PRO A 104 -15.30 5.19 13.80
CA PRO A 104 -16.18 5.78 12.78
C PRO A 104 -15.53 6.96 12.03
N GLY A 105 -15.59 6.93 10.70
CA GLY A 105 -15.00 7.92 9.81
C GLY A 105 -13.77 7.44 9.02
N ASN A 106 -13.32 6.20 9.21
CA ASN A 106 -12.26 5.58 8.40
C ASN A 106 -12.67 5.42 6.92
N VAL A 107 -13.94 5.09 6.64
CA VAL A 107 -14.55 5.10 5.30
C VAL A 107 -14.44 6.49 4.66
N ASP A 108 -14.68 7.55 5.45
CA ASP A 108 -14.64 8.94 5.00
C ASP A 108 -13.23 9.39 4.66
N GLU A 109 -12.27 9.26 5.60
CA GLU A 109 -10.88 9.68 5.37
C GLU A 109 -10.24 8.88 4.23
N LYS A 110 -10.55 7.57 4.10
CA LYS A 110 -10.13 6.75 2.96
C LYS A 110 -10.63 7.29 1.63
N VAL A 111 -11.92 7.58 1.49
CA VAL A 111 -12.46 8.06 0.21
C VAL A 111 -12.06 9.50 -0.08
N ARG A 112 -12.02 10.39 0.91
CA ARG A 112 -11.48 11.74 0.73
C ARG A 112 -10.02 11.69 0.28
N SER A 113 -9.21 10.79 0.86
CA SER A 113 -7.83 10.52 0.41
C SER A 113 -7.76 9.98 -1.03
N GLU A 114 -8.61 9.01 -1.39
CA GLU A 114 -8.63 8.45 -2.75
C GLU A 114 -9.06 9.52 -3.77
N ALA A 115 -10.14 10.27 -3.51
CA ALA A 115 -10.64 11.35 -4.37
C ALA A 115 -9.67 12.53 -4.49
N ALA A 116 -9.11 13.03 -3.39
CA ALA A 116 -8.12 14.11 -3.41
C ALA A 116 -6.85 13.72 -4.19
N THR A 117 -6.48 12.44 -4.18
CA THR A 117 -5.37 11.92 -4.98
C THR A 117 -5.70 11.95 -6.49
N TYR A 118 -6.92 11.57 -6.89
CA TYR A 118 -7.37 11.70 -8.28
C TYR A 118 -7.42 13.16 -8.75
N ILE A 119 -7.99 14.07 -7.95
CA ILE A 119 -8.06 15.51 -8.26
C ILE A 119 -6.66 16.08 -8.45
N TRP A 120 -5.75 15.86 -7.49
CA TRP A 120 -4.38 16.36 -7.57
C TRP A 120 -3.64 15.84 -8.81
N LEU A 121 -3.80 14.56 -9.16
CA LEU A 121 -3.18 13.99 -10.36
C LEU A 121 -3.78 14.55 -11.66
N GLN A 122 -5.09 14.78 -11.71
CA GLN A 122 -5.75 15.40 -12.88
C GLN A 122 -5.28 16.85 -13.11
N GLU A 123 -5.09 17.61 -12.04
CA GLU A 123 -4.63 19.01 -12.09
C GLU A 123 -3.13 19.14 -12.38
N ASN A 124 -2.29 18.31 -11.72
CA ASN A 124 -0.84 18.51 -11.67
C ASN A 124 -0.05 17.55 -12.58
N CYS A 125 -0.67 16.48 -13.09
CA CYS A 125 0.00 15.43 -13.86
C CYS A 125 -0.71 15.04 -15.18
N PRO A 126 -1.11 15.99 -16.06
CA PRO A 126 -1.91 15.69 -17.27
C PRO A 126 -1.20 14.83 -18.34
N ASP A 127 0.12 14.59 -18.25
CA ASP A 127 0.83 13.61 -19.08
C ASP A 127 0.83 12.18 -18.48
N VAL A 128 0.32 12.00 -17.26
CA VAL A 128 0.12 10.70 -16.62
C VAL A 128 -1.30 10.24 -16.95
N PRO A 129 -1.47 9.21 -17.78
CA PRO A 129 -2.81 8.70 -18.06
C PRO A 129 -3.34 8.02 -16.79
N ILE A 130 -4.45 8.53 -16.26
CA ILE A 130 -5.19 7.99 -15.13
C ILE A 130 -6.69 7.89 -15.47
N PRO A 131 -7.46 7.04 -14.78
CA PRO A 131 -8.92 7.07 -14.87
C PRO A 131 -9.45 8.42 -14.34
N SER A 132 -10.46 9.02 -14.98
CA SER A 132 -10.99 10.32 -14.54
C SER A 132 -12.06 10.15 -13.45
N LEU A 133 -11.93 10.88 -12.34
CA LEU A 133 -12.95 10.97 -11.29
C LEU A 133 -14.13 11.81 -11.81
N LEU A 134 -15.33 11.20 -11.89
CA LEU A 134 -16.57 11.94 -12.22
C LEU A 134 -17.23 12.55 -10.98
N GLY A 135 -16.88 12.04 -9.80
CA GLY A 135 -17.33 12.58 -8.52
C GLY A 135 -17.23 11.55 -7.41
N PHE A 136 -17.57 11.98 -6.20
CA PHE A 136 -17.64 11.10 -5.04
C PHE A 136 -18.83 11.51 -4.16
N GLY A 137 -19.61 10.53 -3.73
CA GLY A 137 -20.56 10.71 -2.64
C GLY A 137 -19.86 10.60 -1.30
N LEU A 138 -20.40 11.28 -0.29
CA LEU A 138 -20.22 10.99 1.13
C LEU A 138 -21.57 10.57 1.76
N PRO A 139 -21.53 9.74 2.81
CA PRO A 139 -23.07 8.99 3.84
C PRO A 139 -24.20 9.91 4.31
N GLY A 140 -24.16 11.20 4.00
CA GLY A 140 -25.17 12.19 4.40
C GLY A 140 -25.98 12.69 3.21
N GLY A 141 -25.88 12.04 2.05
CA GLY A 141 -26.42 12.54 0.79
C GLY A 141 -25.59 13.68 0.16
N GLN A 142 -24.45 14.03 0.77
CA GLN A 142 -23.51 15.01 0.22
C GLN A 142 -22.72 14.40 -0.94
N CYS A 143 -23.30 14.48 -2.14
CA CYS A 143 -22.58 14.29 -3.39
C CYS A 143 -22.01 15.64 -3.84
N THR A 144 -20.71 15.85 -3.62
CA THR A 144 -20.02 17.08 -4.04
C THR A 144 -19.44 16.92 -5.44
N ASP A 145 -19.71 17.89 -6.30
CA ASP A 145 -18.84 18.22 -7.43
C ASP A 145 -17.39 18.38 -6.91
N PRO A 146 -16.35 17.88 -7.62
CA PRO A 146 -14.95 18.04 -7.21
C PRO A 146 -14.52 19.47 -6.85
N SER A 147 -15.20 20.49 -7.40
CA SER A 147 -14.96 21.92 -7.12
C SER A 147 -15.52 22.43 -5.78
N GLN A 148 -16.33 21.66 -5.04
CA GLN A 148 -17.08 22.14 -3.86
C GLN A 148 -16.77 21.38 -2.55
N LEU A 149 -15.48 21.19 -2.27
CA LEU A 149 -14.97 20.39 -1.13
C LEU A 149 -15.12 21.06 0.26
N THR A 150 -16.35 21.14 0.78
CA THR A 150 -16.63 21.35 2.22
C THR A 150 -17.82 20.51 2.71
N GLY A 151 -17.56 19.53 3.59
CA GLY A 151 -18.63 18.63 4.08
C GLY A 151 -18.15 17.31 4.66
N SER A 152 -19.09 16.50 5.16
CA SER A 152 -18.82 15.19 5.80
C SER A 152 -20.06 14.30 5.90
N GLN A 153 -19.84 12.98 5.98
CA GLN A 153 -20.88 12.00 6.34
C GLN A 153 -21.33 11.27 5.06
N ALA A 154 -21.40 9.89 5.07
CA ALA A 154 -21.34 7.54 3.40
C ALA A 154 -20.70 7.38 1.93
N ALA A 155 -19.51 6.77 1.79
CA ALA A 155 -18.63 7.17 0.71
C ALA A 155 -18.72 6.33 -0.59
N ARG A 156 -18.87 6.99 -1.75
CA ARG A 156 -19.12 6.35 -3.07
C ARG A 156 -18.26 6.98 -4.18
N VAL A 157 -17.14 6.37 -4.59
CA VAL A 157 -16.27 6.99 -5.63
C VAL A 157 -16.68 6.55 -7.03
N GLY A 158 -17.07 7.50 -7.88
CA GLY A 158 -17.35 7.30 -9.30
C GLY A 158 -16.09 7.52 -10.14
N VAL A 159 -15.39 6.43 -10.47
CA VAL A 159 -14.16 6.46 -11.27
C VAL A 159 -14.48 6.01 -12.70
N SER A 160 -14.46 6.95 -13.64
CA SER A 160 -14.64 6.62 -15.06
C SER A 160 -13.41 5.92 -15.65
N ASN A 161 -13.53 5.52 -16.90
CA ASN A 161 -12.83 4.35 -17.40
C ASN A 161 -11.46 4.65 -18.01
N PHE A 162 -10.60 3.64 -18.03
CA PHE A 162 -9.65 3.47 -19.12
C PHE A 162 -10.31 2.65 -20.21
N GLU A 163 -10.12 2.96 -21.49
CA GLU A 163 -10.53 2.04 -22.56
C GLU A 163 -9.85 0.67 -22.38
N GLN A 164 -10.61 -0.31 -21.86
CA GLN A 164 -10.09 -1.64 -21.52
C GLN A 164 -9.99 -2.56 -22.75
N GLY A 165 -9.61 -1.99 -23.89
CA GLY A 165 -9.43 -2.67 -25.17
C GLY A 165 -8.26 -3.65 -25.15
N ARG A 166 -8.51 -4.88 -24.70
CA ARG A 166 -7.60 -6.05 -24.75
C ARG A 166 -6.19 -5.80 -24.20
N ARG A 167 -6.05 -5.05 -23.09
CA ARG A 167 -4.76 -4.85 -22.39
C ARG A 167 -4.63 -5.80 -21.20
N GLU A 168 -3.72 -6.76 -21.29
CA GLU A 168 -3.32 -7.58 -20.13
C GLU A 168 -2.57 -6.69 -19.09
N PRO A 169 -2.73 -6.92 -17.77
CA PRO A 169 -1.97 -6.22 -16.75
C PRO A 169 -0.45 -6.44 -16.87
N LEU A 170 0.35 -5.48 -16.38
CA LEU A 170 1.81 -5.57 -16.45
C LEU A 170 2.34 -6.83 -15.72
N HIS A 171 1.79 -7.21 -14.57
CA HIS A 171 2.24 -8.41 -13.87
C HIS A 171 2.01 -9.72 -14.66
N VAL A 172 0.96 -9.80 -15.48
CA VAL A 172 0.67 -10.97 -16.34
C VAL A 172 1.63 -11.06 -17.52
N THR A 173 2.02 -9.91 -18.08
CA THR A 173 2.92 -9.83 -19.24
C THR A 173 4.39 -9.80 -18.87
N TRP A 174 4.74 -9.32 -17.67
CA TRP A 174 6.12 -9.17 -17.21
C TRP A 174 6.87 -10.50 -17.17
N GLU A 175 6.34 -11.52 -16.49
CA GLU A 175 7.01 -12.83 -16.41
C GLU A 175 7.14 -13.52 -17.78
N LYS A 176 6.18 -13.29 -18.70
CA LYS A 176 6.27 -13.78 -20.10
C LYS A 176 7.43 -13.16 -20.87
N TYR A 177 7.69 -11.85 -20.69
CA TYR A 177 8.56 -11.08 -21.61
C TYR A 177 9.82 -10.46 -21.00
N ARG A 178 10.00 -10.46 -19.67
CA ARG A 178 11.14 -9.81 -18.95
C ARG A 178 12.54 -10.31 -19.35
N HIS A 179 12.64 -11.43 -20.06
CA HIS A 179 13.90 -11.91 -20.60
C HIS A 179 14.42 -11.02 -21.74
N GLY A 180 13.53 -10.40 -22.53
CA GLY A 180 13.89 -9.48 -23.60
C GLY A 180 14.30 -8.09 -23.08
N ALA A 181 15.49 -7.60 -23.49
CA ALA A 181 16.01 -6.31 -23.03
C ALA A 181 15.09 -5.11 -23.35
N GLN A 182 14.49 -5.09 -24.54
CA GLN A 182 13.52 -4.04 -24.92
C GLN A 182 12.23 -4.12 -24.09
N TYR A 183 11.75 -5.33 -23.79
CA TYR A 183 10.55 -5.58 -22.98
C TYR A 183 10.75 -5.25 -21.50
N ARG A 184 11.99 -5.20 -20.99
CA ARG A 184 12.30 -4.59 -19.68
C ARG A 184 12.37 -3.07 -19.74
N ALA A 185 13.15 -2.55 -20.69
CA ALA A 185 13.46 -1.12 -20.76
C ALA A 185 12.22 -0.27 -21.05
N ASN A 186 11.23 -0.78 -21.79
CA ASN A 186 10.04 -0.01 -22.13
C ASN A 186 9.11 0.25 -20.92
N PRO A 187 8.69 -0.76 -20.12
CA PRO A 187 8.01 -0.52 -18.84
C PRO A 187 8.79 0.41 -17.91
N PHE A 188 10.10 0.21 -17.75
CA PHE A 188 10.93 1.08 -16.89
C PHE A 188 10.85 2.55 -17.36
N ARG A 189 11.07 2.83 -18.66
CA ARG A 189 10.97 4.19 -19.22
C ARG A 189 9.60 4.85 -19.03
N HIS A 190 8.51 4.08 -19.00
CA HIS A 190 7.17 4.60 -18.75
C HIS A 190 6.94 4.88 -17.27
N LEU A 191 7.34 3.97 -16.38
CA LEU A 191 7.29 4.17 -14.92
C LEU A 191 8.13 5.38 -14.51
N CYS A 192 9.36 5.53 -15.02
CA CYS A 192 10.18 6.71 -14.78
C CYS A 192 9.50 7.99 -15.29
N ARG A 193 8.83 7.98 -16.46
CA ARG A 193 8.10 9.15 -16.97
C ARG A 193 6.95 9.56 -16.04
N ILE A 194 6.19 8.56 -15.56
CA ILE A 194 5.04 8.76 -14.67
C ILE A 194 5.49 9.31 -13.32
N LEU A 195 6.43 8.64 -12.66
CA LEU A 195 6.96 9.07 -11.37
C LEU A 195 7.63 10.45 -11.44
N LEU A 196 8.39 10.75 -12.49
CA LEU A 196 8.98 12.09 -12.70
C LEU A 196 7.95 13.19 -13.01
N SER A 197 6.69 12.84 -13.31
CA SER A 197 5.60 13.81 -13.38
C SER A 197 4.88 13.97 -12.04
N MET A 198 4.55 12.85 -11.39
CA MET A 198 4.02 12.80 -10.02
C MET A 198 4.95 13.48 -8.99
N ASN A 199 6.24 13.55 -9.31
CA ASN A 199 7.28 14.18 -8.47
C ASN A 199 7.76 15.52 -9.03
N ALA A 200 7.10 16.10 -10.04
CA ALA A 200 7.43 17.43 -10.55
C ALA A 200 7.08 18.55 -9.55
N LEU A 201 6.15 18.29 -8.64
CA LEU A 201 5.78 19.18 -7.53
C LEU A 201 5.78 18.40 -6.20
N PRO A 202 6.26 18.98 -5.10
CA PRO A 202 6.05 18.45 -3.76
C PRO A 202 4.56 18.30 -3.44
N PHE A 203 4.19 17.19 -2.81
CA PHE A 203 2.81 16.89 -2.42
C PHE A 203 2.47 17.65 -1.13
N LEU A 204 1.95 18.88 -1.30
CA LEU A 204 1.82 19.87 -0.23
C LEU A 204 0.56 19.71 0.62
N ALA A 205 0.78 19.62 1.94
CA ALA A 205 -0.16 19.83 3.05
C ALA A 205 -1.44 18.96 3.11
N LEU A 206 -2.35 19.05 2.13
CA LEU A 206 -3.75 18.62 2.27
C LEU A 206 -3.95 17.10 2.52
N ALA A 207 -3.02 16.27 2.06
CA ALA A 207 -3.07 14.81 2.27
C ALA A 207 -1.88 14.29 3.10
N ARG A 208 -1.27 15.14 3.95
CA ARG A 208 -0.27 14.71 4.95
C ARG A 208 -0.82 13.79 6.06
N ARG A 209 -2.12 13.46 6.03
CA ARG A 209 -2.78 12.47 6.90
C ARG A 209 -2.53 11.01 6.50
N GLN A 210 -2.05 10.76 5.28
CA GLN A 210 -1.80 9.41 4.77
C GLN A 210 -0.56 8.77 5.41
N LEU A 211 -0.71 8.30 6.64
CA LEU A 211 0.06 7.15 7.09
C LEU A 211 -0.24 5.98 6.13
N THR A 212 0.83 5.36 5.63
CA THR A 212 0.75 4.52 4.42
C THR A 212 -0.27 3.40 4.60
N LEU A 213 -1.31 3.35 3.75
CA LEU A 213 -2.43 2.37 3.79
C LEU A 213 -1.99 0.89 3.80
N LYS A 214 -0.72 0.58 3.49
CA LYS A 214 -0.11 -0.73 3.74
C LYS A 214 -0.14 -1.13 5.22
N VAL A 215 0.01 -0.20 6.16
CA VAL A 215 -0.11 -0.45 7.61
C VAL A 215 -1.49 -1.04 7.93
N SER A 216 -2.54 -0.41 7.43
CA SER A 216 -3.94 -0.85 7.57
C SER A 216 -4.21 -2.23 6.96
N SER A 217 -3.43 -2.67 5.96
CA SER A 217 -3.60 -3.99 5.32
C SER A 217 -3.02 -5.17 6.10
N LEU A 218 -2.39 -4.91 7.25
CA LEU A 218 -1.55 -5.89 7.95
C LEU A 218 -2.03 -6.20 9.38
N ALA A 219 -2.89 -5.38 9.96
CA ALA A 219 -3.62 -5.68 11.19
C ALA A 219 -5.07 -6.08 10.85
N ASN A 220 -5.53 -7.20 11.40
CA ASN A 220 -6.93 -7.65 11.26
C ASN A 220 -7.85 -6.98 12.32
N ARG A 221 -7.53 -5.74 12.70
CA ARG A 221 -8.10 -4.88 13.76
C ARG A 221 -7.63 -3.44 13.50
N PRO A 222 -8.28 -2.40 14.06
CA PRO A 222 -7.80 -1.03 13.88
C PRO A 222 -6.42 -0.87 14.51
N LEU A 223 -5.45 -0.41 13.71
CA LEU A 223 -4.30 0.28 14.27
C LEU A 223 -4.74 1.73 14.52
N THR A 224 -5.30 1.95 15.72
CA THR A 224 -5.94 3.18 16.23
C THR A 224 -5.00 4.40 16.37
N LEU A 225 -3.97 4.48 15.53
CA LEU A 225 -2.81 5.33 15.75
C LEU A 225 -2.42 6.06 14.46
N TYR A 226 -2.59 7.39 14.53
CA TYR A 226 -1.91 8.43 13.74
C TYR A 226 -2.46 8.84 12.35
N PHE A 227 -3.69 8.50 11.94
CA PHE A 227 -4.36 9.08 10.75
C PHE A 227 -4.58 10.62 10.80
N HIS A 228 -4.11 11.31 11.83
CA HIS A 228 -4.29 12.75 12.03
C HIS A 228 -2.96 13.52 12.13
N MET A 229 -1.81 12.85 12.17
CA MET A 229 -0.50 13.50 12.34
C MET A 229 0.15 13.82 11.00
N THR A 230 0.53 15.08 10.81
CA THR A 230 1.23 15.55 9.61
C THR A 230 2.73 15.63 9.85
N TYR A 231 3.49 14.67 9.34
CA TYR A 231 4.94 14.61 9.54
C TYR A 231 5.66 15.73 8.78
N GLY A 232 6.45 16.52 9.51
CA GLY A 232 7.35 17.54 8.96
C GLY A 232 8.79 17.05 8.73
N SER A 233 9.14 15.90 9.32
CA SER A 233 10.48 15.29 9.27
C SER A 233 10.36 13.76 9.25
N ILE A 234 11.40 13.06 8.79
CA ILE A 234 11.41 11.60 8.70
C ILE A 234 11.55 10.88 10.04
N GLU A 235 12.26 11.47 11.00
CA GLU A 235 12.58 10.80 12.27
C GLU A 235 11.31 10.45 13.07
N PRO A 236 10.34 11.35 13.29
CA PRO A 236 9.08 10.99 13.94
C PRO A 236 8.22 10.02 13.12
N TYR A 237 8.28 10.08 11.78
CA TYR A 237 7.51 9.17 10.91
C TYR A 237 8.01 7.72 11.02
N ILE A 238 9.33 7.53 11.00
CA ILE A 238 9.95 6.21 11.18
C ILE A 238 9.74 5.71 12.61
N PHE A 239 9.80 6.59 13.61
CA PHE A 239 9.55 6.24 15.00
C PHE A 239 8.11 5.77 15.24
N ASP A 240 7.10 6.43 14.66
CA ASP A 240 5.72 5.97 14.75
C ASP A 240 5.47 4.68 13.93
N LEU A 241 6.16 4.49 12.79
CA LEU A 241 6.15 3.20 12.08
C LEU A 241 6.76 2.05 12.92
N LEU A 242 7.80 2.31 13.71
CA LEU A 242 8.36 1.34 14.67
C LEU A 242 7.38 1.05 15.81
N ARG A 243 6.72 2.08 16.36
CA ARG A 243 5.63 1.91 17.36
C ARG A 243 4.44 1.11 16.85
N LEU A 244 4.16 1.16 15.55
CA LEU A 244 3.14 0.32 14.91
C LEU A 244 3.59 -1.16 14.83
N GLN A 245 4.89 -1.46 14.80
CA GLN A 245 5.42 -2.82 14.99
C GLN A 245 5.28 -3.27 16.45
N ASP A 246 5.60 -2.41 17.43
CA ASP A 246 5.40 -2.70 18.86
C ASP A 246 3.92 -3.03 19.14
N SER A 247 3.01 -2.17 18.69
CA SER A 247 1.57 -2.36 18.85
C SER A 247 1.07 -3.63 18.17
N LYS A 248 1.61 -3.99 17.00
CA LYS A 248 1.33 -5.29 16.36
C LYS A 248 1.74 -6.45 17.26
N LEU A 249 2.97 -6.47 17.79
CA LEU A 249 3.46 -7.55 18.65
C LEU A 249 2.69 -7.67 19.97
N LEU A 250 2.14 -6.55 20.48
CA LEU A 250 1.39 -6.50 21.74
C LEU A 250 -0.12 -6.76 21.60
N HIS A 251 -0.71 -6.58 20.41
CA HIS A 251 -2.18 -6.57 20.26
C HIS A 251 -2.74 -7.45 19.13
N GLN A 252 -1.93 -7.92 18.18
CA GLN A 252 -2.40 -8.84 17.14
C GLN A 252 -2.45 -10.28 17.68
N PRO A 253 -3.61 -10.97 17.66
CA PRO A 253 -3.68 -12.38 18.04
C PRO A 253 -2.78 -13.25 17.17
N ASN A 254 -2.12 -14.25 17.77
CA ASN A 254 -1.13 -15.10 17.12
C ASN A 254 0.07 -14.35 16.50
N ALA A 255 0.42 -13.14 16.97
CA ALA A 255 1.64 -12.45 16.55
C ALA A 255 2.93 -13.15 17.02
N ILE A 256 2.82 -13.90 18.11
CA ILE A 256 3.89 -14.71 18.72
C ILE A 256 3.35 -16.14 18.83
N HIS A 257 3.99 -17.09 18.14
CA HIS A 257 3.57 -18.49 18.10
C HIS A 257 4.17 -19.34 19.23
N ASN A 258 5.30 -18.92 19.78
CA ASN A 258 6.00 -19.56 20.90
C ASN A 258 7.05 -18.62 21.49
N LYS A 259 7.69 -19.03 22.59
CA LYS A 259 8.69 -18.21 23.28
C LYS A 259 9.88 -17.80 22.40
N ALA A 260 10.49 -18.72 21.67
CA ALA A 260 11.67 -18.40 20.85
C ALA A 260 11.32 -17.45 19.70
N ASP A 261 10.14 -17.61 19.09
CA ASP A 261 9.60 -16.68 18.09
C ASP A 261 9.38 -15.27 18.67
N GLY A 262 8.75 -15.16 19.85
CA GLY A 262 8.55 -13.87 20.53
C GLY A 262 9.84 -13.18 20.94
N GLU A 263 10.79 -13.94 21.50
CA GLU A 263 12.14 -13.45 21.83
C GLU A 263 12.86 -12.94 20.57
N ILE A 264 12.83 -13.70 19.47
CA ILE A 264 13.53 -13.35 18.22
C ILE A 264 12.87 -12.16 17.49
N GLN A 265 11.53 -12.07 17.47
CA GLN A 265 10.83 -10.90 16.90
C GLN A 265 11.08 -9.63 17.72
N ALA A 266 11.06 -9.72 19.06
CA ALA A 266 11.38 -8.60 19.95
C ALA A 266 12.84 -8.13 19.78
N ALA A 267 13.80 -9.07 19.70
CA ALA A 267 15.20 -8.75 19.42
C ALA A 267 15.37 -8.03 18.06
N ALA A 268 14.69 -8.49 17.01
CA ALA A 268 14.75 -7.86 15.68
C ALA A 268 14.20 -6.42 15.70
N LEU A 269 13.12 -6.16 16.45
CA LEU A 269 12.56 -4.82 16.59
C LEU A 269 13.48 -3.89 17.40
N THR A 270 14.06 -4.37 18.51
CA THR A 270 15.16 -3.69 19.22
C THR A 270 16.31 -3.35 18.27
N GLY A 271 16.70 -4.27 17.40
CA GLY A 271 17.73 -4.07 16.38
C GLY A 271 17.40 -2.98 15.37
N LEU A 272 16.16 -2.91 14.88
CA LEU A 272 15.68 -1.81 14.02
C LEU A 272 15.74 -0.46 14.73
N CYS A 273 15.24 -0.39 15.97
CA CYS A 273 15.25 0.84 16.77
C CYS A 273 16.68 1.34 17.04
N ALA A 274 17.61 0.45 17.38
CA ALA A 274 19.01 0.81 17.61
C ALA A 274 19.74 1.24 16.31
N SER A 275 19.50 0.55 15.19
CA SER A 275 20.21 0.77 13.93
C SER A 275 19.63 1.89 13.05
N MET A 276 18.42 2.39 13.34
CA MET A 276 17.71 3.44 12.58
C MET A 276 18.62 4.59 12.11
N HIS A 277 19.47 5.10 13.00
CA HIS A 277 20.34 6.25 12.74
C HIS A 277 21.40 6.04 11.64
N HIS A 278 21.68 4.80 11.24
CA HIS A 278 22.56 4.49 10.10
C HIS A 278 21.85 4.61 8.74
N PHE A 279 20.51 4.57 8.73
CA PHE A 279 19.72 4.50 7.49
C PHE A 279 19.07 5.83 7.10
N LEU A 280 19.06 6.82 7.98
CA LEU A 280 18.50 8.16 7.75
C LEU A 280 19.58 9.13 7.24
N GLN A 281 19.26 9.85 6.16
CA GLN A 281 20.15 10.82 5.53
C GLN A 281 19.79 12.22 6.05
N HIS A 282 20.61 12.77 6.96
CA HIS A 282 20.33 14.05 7.63
C HIS A 282 20.14 15.23 6.65
N GLU A 283 20.80 15.19 5.50
CA GLU A 283 20.62 16.12 4.35
C GLU A 283 19.15 16.30 3.92
N TYR A 284 18.28 15.34 4.23
CA TYR A 284 16.91 15.24 3.75
C TYR A 284 15.90 14.94 4.87
N CYS A 285 16.24 15.09 6.16
CA CYS A 285 15.31 14.74 7.24
C CYS A 285 13.99 15.53 7.14
N ASP A 286 14.09 16.85 6.93
CA ASP A 286 12.94 17.76 6.75
C ASP A 286 12.55 17.93 5.26
N GLY A 287 12.89 16.94 4.44
CA GLY A 287 12.69 16.98 2.99
C GLY A 287 11.21 16.88 2.57
N PRO A 288 10.85 17.38 1.37
CA PRO A 288 9.48 17.33 0.86
C PRO A 288 8.91 15.90 0.74
N SER A 289 7.58 15.81 0.83
CA SER A 289 6.83 14.62 0.48
C SER A 289 6.54 14.59 -1.02
N PHE A 290 6.56 13.40 -1.60
CA PHE A 290 6.37 13.13 -3.03
C PHE A 290 5.40 11.95 -3.20
N MET A 291 4.64 11.92 -4.31
CA MET A 291 3.66 10.86 -4.55
C MET A 291 4.31 9.66 -5.26
N THR A 292 4.34 8.51 -4.61
CA THR A 292 4.93 7.28 -5.14
C THR A 292 3.87 6.25 -5.52
N LEU A 293 4.26 5.28 -6.35
CA LEU A 293 3.47 4.08 -6.66
C LEU A 293 4.01 2.92 -5.82
N THR A 294 3.44 2.72 -4.62
CA THR A 294 3.92 1.70 -3.65
C THR A 294 3.60 0.26 -4.07
N GLU A 295 2.62 0.11 -4.97
CA GLU A 295 2.21 -1.09 -5.69
C GLU A 295 1.77 -0.66 -7.10
N MET A 296 1.59 -1.62 -8.03
CA MET A 296 1.10 -1.34 -9.39
C MET A 296 -0.31 -0.69 -9.47
N HIS A 297 -0.99 -0.52 -8.34
CA HIS A 297 -2.36 -0.02 -8.25
C HIS A 297 -2.60 0.99 -7.11
N GLN A 298 -1.56 1.43 -6.37
CA GLN A 298 -1.76 2.27 -5.18
C GLN A 298 -0.71 3.39 -5.03
N THR A 299 -1.21 4.61 -5.12
CA THR A 299 -0.52 5.86 -4.79
C THR A 299 -0.46 6.07 -3.29
N CYS A 300 0.68 6.55 -2.78
CA CYS A 300 0.83 7.04 -1.40
C CYS A 300 1.81 8.24 -1.38
N SER A 301 1.66 9.14 -0.41
CA SER A 301 2.70 10.12 -0.08
C SER A 301 3.87 9.45 0.65
N GLN A 302 5.10 9.69 0.19
CA GLN A 302 6.32 9.30 0.90
C GLN A 302 7.32 10.46 0.94
N LEU A 303 8.03 10.60 2.06
CA LEU A 303 9.13 11.55 2.23
C LEU A 303 10.26 11.25 1.22
N VAL A 304 11.01 12.27 0.81
CA VAL A 304 11.98 12.17 -0.30
C VAL A 304 13.00 11.03 -0.14
N GLN A 305 13.48 10.74 1.07
CA GLN A 305 14.41 9.63 1.34
C GLN A 305 13.82 8.24 1.06
N MET A 306 12.50 8.12 1.15
CA MET A 306 11.76 6.88 0.94
C MET A 306 11.25 6.74 -0.51
N GLN A 307 11.66 7.61 -1.42
CA GLN A 307 11.48 7.42 -2.87
C GLN A 307 12.40 6.29 -3.33
N LEU A 308 11.94 5.04 -3.22
CA LEU A 308 12.71 3.83 -3.49
C LEU A 308 12.45 3.24 -4.89
N PRO A 309 13.37 2.43 -5.43
CA PRO A 309 13.10 1.58 -6.59
C PRO A 309 11.87 0.66 -6.37
N PRO A 310 11.07 0.36 -7.41
CA PRO A 310 9.89 -0.50 -7.27
C PRO A 310 10.21 -1.90 -6.72
N TYR A 311 9.57 -2.30 -5.62
CA TYR A 311 9.99 -3.46 -4.82
C TYR A 311 10.07 -4.79 -5.58
N TRP A 312 9.24 -5.00 -6.61
CA TRP A 312 9.24 -6.21 -7.43
C TRP A 312 10.54 -6.40 -8.23
N LEU A 313 11.38 -5.36 -8.35
CA LEU A 313 12.74 -5.44 -8.89
C LEU A 313 13.77 -5.96 -7.87
N SER A 314 13.54 -5.80 -6.56
CA SER A 314 14.53 -6.09 -5.51
C SER A 314 15.01 -7.53 -5.46
N SER A 315 14.23 -8.46 -6.02
CA SER A 315 14.64 -9.85 -6.23
C SER A 315 15.91 -10.03 -7.09
N ARG A 316 16.35 -8.98 -7.80
CA ARG A 316 17.55 -8.99 -8.66
C ARG A 316 18.21 -7.61 -8.69
N ALA A 317 19.37 -7.45 -8.03
CA ALA A 317 20.15 -6.21 -8.02
C ALA A 317 20.36 -5.61 -9.42
N SER A 318 20.74 -6.43 -10.41
CA SER A 318 20.95 -5.98 -11.80
C SER A 318 19.70 -5.50 -12.55
N LEU A 319 18.50 -5.63 -11.97
CA LEU A 319 17.30 -4.94 -12.43
C LEU A 319 17.07 -3.60 -11.73
N ILE A 320 17.52 -3.45 -10.48
CA ILE A 320 17.56 -2.16 -9.76
C ILE A 320 18.54 -1.22 -10.46
N ASP A 321 19.76 -1.67 -10.71
CA ASP A 321 20.80 -0.87 -11.40
C ASP A 321 20.28 -0.36 -12.76
N GLN A 322 19.76 -1.29 -13.59
CA GLN A 322 19.16 -0.98 -14.88
C GLN A 322 17.96 -0.01 -14.80
N TYR A 323 17.18 -0.07 -13.72
CA TYR A 323 16.06 0.86 -13.49
C TYR A 323 16.57 2.25 -13.08
N VAL A 324 17.50 2.33 -12.13
CA VAL A 324 18.05 3.60 -11.63
C VAL A 324 18.81 4.34 -12.73
N ASP A 325 19.61 3.64 -13.56
CA ASP A 325 20.30 4.24 -14.71
C ASP A 325 19.32 4.83 -15.75
N ILE A 326 18.18 4.15 -15.97
CA ILE A 326 17.09 4.65 -16.83
C ILE A 326 16.35 5.83 -16.17
N TYR A 327 16.21 5.84 -14.85
CA TYR A 327 15.62 6.94 -14.09
C TYR A 327 16.50 8.19 -14.13
N GLU A 328 17.80 8.05 -13.84
CA GLU A 328 18.81 9.11 -13.87
C GLU A 328 18.89 9.78 -15.26
N GLY A 329 18.97 8.96 -16.32
CA GLY A 329 18.96 9.42 -17.71
C GLY A 329 17.62 10.00 -18.19
N LYS A 330 16.55 9.89 -17.39
CA LYS A 330 15.23 10.52 -17.62
C LYS A 330 15.06 11.78 -16.77
N GLU A 331 15.49 11.76 -15.53
CA GLU A 331 15.45 12.87 -14.57
C GLU A 331 16.28 14.05 -15.09
N THR A 332 17.55 13.81 -15.44
CA THR A 332 18.44 14.82 -16.07
C THR A 332 17.80 15.45 -17.31
N LYS A 333 17.05 14.68 -18.11
CA LYS A 333 16.43 15.15 -19.36
C LYS A 333 15.10 15.89 -19.17
N ARG A 334 14.44 15.74 -18.02
CA ARG A 334 13.19 16.44 -17.69
C ARG A 334 13.46 17.68 -16.83
N ASN A 335 14.36 17.55 -15.85
CA ASN A 335 14.55 18.52 -14.77
C ASN A 335 15.84 19.35 -14.93
N GLY A 336 16.77 18.95 -15.81
CA GLY A 336 18.10 19.56 -15.95
C GLY A 336 19.07 19.28 -14.79
N SER A 337 18.61 18.57 -13.76
CA SER A 337 19.32 18.24 -12.53
C SER A 337 18.90 16.84 -12.04
N LEU A 338 19.60 16.34 -11.01
CA LEU A 338 19.31 15.07 -10.35
C LEU A 338 18.96 15.31 -8.88
N LEU A 339 17.88 14.69 -8.41
CA LEU A 339 17.47 14.69 -7.00
C LEU A 339 17.16 13.27 -6.53
N GLN A 340 16.35 12.53 -7.28
CA GLN A 340 15.78 11.26 -6.84
C GLN A 340 16.62 10.05 -7.23
N ALA A 341 17.24 10.00 -8.42
CA ALA A 341 18.13 8.90 -8.78
C ALA A 341 19.33 8.74 -7.81
N PRO A 342 20.02 9.81 -7.35
CA PRO A 342 21.09 9.70 -6.36
C PRO A 342 20.60 9.29 -4.96
N ILE A 343 19.33 9.54 -4.63
CA ILE A 343 18.71 9.08 -3.37
C ILE A 343 18.33 7.60 -3.48
N MET A 344 17.71 7.17 -4.60
CA MET A 344 17.41 5.77 -4.89
C MET A 344 18.68 4.90 -4.88
N ARG A 345 19.77 5.36 -5.52
CA ARG A 345 21.05 4.65 -5.56
C ARG A 345 21.66 4.54 -4.15
N ARG A 346 21.84 5.67 -3.43
CA ARG A 346 22.32 5.67 -2.04
C ARG A 346 21.47 4.80 -1.11
N ALA A 347 20.15 4.81 -1.24
CA ALA A 347 19.26 4.00 -0.40
C ALA A 347 19.39 2.50 -0.66
N TRP A 348 19.67 2.10 -1.92
CA TRP A 348 19.99 0.71 -2.25
C TRP A 348 21.37 0.31 -1.72
N ASP A 349 22.40 1.10 -2.01
CA ASP A 349 23.81 0.80 -1.66
C ASP A 349 24.07 0.74 -0.15
N SER A 350 23.38 1.58 0.64
CA SER A 350 23.48 1.61 2.12
C SER A 350 22.60 0.57 2.83
N GLY A 351 21.69 -0.09 2.11
CA GLY A 351 20.67 -0.94 2.71
C GLY A 351 19.49 -0.20 3.34
N SER A 352 19.44 1.15 3.33
CA SER A 352 18.26 1.91 3.79
C SER A 352 16.96 1.49 3.10
N TYR A 353 17.05 1.05 1.84
CA TYR A 353 15.96 0.41 1.11
C TYR A 353 15.29 -0.72 1.92
N TRP A 354 16.08 -1.60 2.51
CA TRP A 354 15.59 -2.72 3.32
C TRP A 354 15.10 -2.26 4.69
N PHE A 355 15.76 -1.28 5.32
CA PHE A 355 15.29 -0.68 6.56
C PHE A 355 13.89 -0.05 6.40
N PHE A 356 13.70 0.81 5.40
CA PHE A 356 12.42 1.43 5.09
C PHE A 356 11.33 0.40 4.76
N HIS A 357 11.68 -0.70 4.08
CA HIS A 357 10.73 -1.81 3.85
C HIS A 357 10.44 -2.64 5.11
N ALA A 358 11.40 -2.83 6.02
CA ALA A 358 11.16 -3.53 7.29
C ALA A 358 10.17 -2.79 8.17
N VAL A 359 10.32 -1.45 8.32
CA VAL A 359 9.42 -0.64 9.16
C VAL A 359 8.05 -0.40 8.52
N THR A 360 7.95 -0.35 7.18
CA THR A 360 6.67 -0.15 6.47
C THR A 360 5.88 -1.45 6.17
N VAL A 361 6.49 -2.63 6.30
CA VAL A 361 5.83 -3.92 6.00
C VAL A 361 5.81 -4.85 7.24
N PRO A 362 4.91 -4.61 8.22
CA PRO A 362 4.76 -5.44 9.44
C PRO A 362 4.69 -6.98 9.33
N LYS A 363 4.29 -7.55 8.18
CA LYS A 363 4.36 -9.02 7.95
C LYS A 363 5.73 -9.49 7.42
N GLY A 364 6.54 -8.58 6.87
CA GLY A 364 7.89 -8.86 6.36
C GLY A 364 9.03 -8.46 7.30
N MET A 365 8.77 -7.55 8.26
CA MET A 365 9.73 -6.93 9.19
C MET A 365 10.87 -7.87 9.62
N TYR A 366 10.53 -8.96 10.30
CA TYR A 366 11.51 -9.92 10.85
C TYR A 366 12.42 -10.54 9.77
N ASN A 367 11.82 -11.04 8.69
CA ASN A 367 12.56 -11.67 7.59
C ASN A 367 13.47 -10.67 6.87
N ILE A 368 12.99 -9.44 6.65
CA ILE A 368 13.80 -8.37 6.04
C ILE A 368 14.98 -8.01 6.95
N PHE A 369 14.74 -7.89 8.27
CA PHE A 369 15.79 -7.62 9.24
C PHE A 369 16.89 -8.70 9.21
N GLN A 370 16.51 -9.98 9.32
CA GLN A 370 17.45 -11.10 9.33
C GLN A 370 18.23 -11.25 8.01
N MET A 371 17.57 -11.11 6.86
CA MET A 371 18.19 -11.37 5.56
C MET A 371 19.01 -10.19 5.02
N HIS A 372 18.69 -8.95 5.42
CA HIS A 372 19.23 -7.75 4.75
C HIS A 372 19.77 -6.66 5.68
N ILE A 373 19.38 -6.62 6.97
CA ILE A 373 19.80 -5.54 7.89
C ILE A 373 20.86 -6.05 8.86
N ARG A 374 20.60 -7.12 9.60
CA ARG A 374 21.56 -7.75 10.52
C ARG A 374 22.90 -8.12 9.85
N PRO A 375 22.96 -8.64 8.61
CA PRO A 375 24.23 -8.94 7.94
C PRO A 375 25.09 -7.72 7.60
N LEU A 376 24.54 -6.49 7.60
CA LEU A 376 25.33 -5.26 7.42
C LEU A 376 26.21 -4.97 8.65
N PHE A 377 25.77 -5.39 9.84
CA PHE A 377 26.46 -5.16 11.11
C PHE A 377 27.28 -6.38 11.57
N GLU A 378 26.78 -7.60 11.34
CA GLU A 378 27.45 -8.84 11.73
C GLU A 378 28.33 -9.47 10.62
N GLY A 379 28.26 -8.95 9.40
CA GLY A 379 28.96 -9.52 8.25
C GLY A 379 28.54 -10.96 7.97
N GLU A 380 29.50 -11.84 7.71
CA GLU A 380 29.21 -13.26 7.41
C GLU A 380 28.63 -14.01 8.60
N ARG A 381 28.92 -13.60 9.84
CA ARG A 381 28.30 -14.16 11.06
C ARG A 381 26.79 -13.89 11.12
N GLY A 382 26.33 -12.84 10.44
CA GLY A 382 24.91 -12.52 10.29
C GLY A 382 24.15 -13.47 9.37
N LYS A 383 24.85 -14.22 8.49
CA LYS A 383 24.26 -15.20 7.57
C LYS A 383 24.03 -16.57 8.23
N GLU A 384 24.69 -16.82 9.35
CA GLU A 384 24.51 -18.02 10.17
C GLU A 384 23.48 -17.75 11.28
N ASN A 385 22.79 -18.81 11.73
CA ASN A 385 21.98 -18.78 12.96
C ASN A 385 22.90 -18.87 14.19
N MET A 386 23.82 -17.91 14.30
CA MET A 386 24.77 -17.77 15.39
C MET A 386 24.04 -17.27 16.66
N PRO A 387 24.11 -17.99 17.80
CA PRO A 387 23.46 -17.57 19.03
C PRO A 387 24.16 -16.36 19.65
N GLY A 388 23.40 -15.29 19.90
CA GLY A 388 23.92 -14.01 20.37
C GLY A 388 22.94 -12.86 20.20
N PHE A 389 22.38 -12.69 19.00
CA PHE A 389 21.46 -11.56 18.71
C PHE A 389 20.10 -11.71 19.39
N ASP A 390 19.61 -12.94 19.55
CA ASP A 390 18.44 -13.30 20.37
C ASP A 390 18.48 -12.65 21.76
N LYS A 391 19.67 -12.52 22.37
CA LYS A 391 19.87 -11.96 23.71
C LYS A 391 19.53 -10.46 23.83
N PHE A 392 19.22 -9.76 22.74
CA PHE A 392 18.74 -8.38 22.78
C PHE A 392 17.22 -8.24 23.04
N TRP A 393 16.46 -9.34 23.08
CA TRP A 393 15.02 -9.30 23.38
C TRP A 393 14.64 -8.60 24.71
N PRO A 394 15.42 -8.69 25.81
CA PRO A 394 15.05 -8.02 27.07
C PRO A 394 15.08 -6.49 27.01
N TYR A 395 15.72 -5.91 25.98
CA TYR A 395 15.78 -4.46 25.78
C TYR A 395 14.56 -3.92 25.01
N TRP A 396 13.64 -4.78 24.53
CA TRP A 396 12.42 -4.36 23.86
C TRP A 396 11.46 -3.61 24.80
N ALA A 397 11.26 -4.13 26.01
CA ALA A 397 10.43 -3.51 27.04
C ALA A 397 10.91 -3.93 28.46
N PRO A 398 10.74 -3.09 29.50
CA PRO A 398 11.16 -3.41 30.88
C PRO A 398 10.56 -4.69 31.47
N ASN A 399 9.42 -5.13 30.93
CA ASN A 399 8.69 -6.36 31.28
C ASN A 399 8.44 -7.23 30.02
N ALA A 400 9.35 -7.21 29.05
CA ALA A 400 9.26 -7.98 27.80
C ALA A 400 9.00 -9.48 28.04
N LYS A 401 9.54 -10.04 29.13
CA LYS A 401 9.34 -11.45 29.48
C LYS A 401 7.88 -11.74 29.81
N GLU A 402 7.30 -10.95 30.71
CA GLU A 402 5.92 -11.09 31.16
C GLU A 402 4.92 -10.77 30.04
N MET A 403 5.30 -9.87 29.11
CA MET A 403 4.57 -9.60 27.87
C MET A 403 4.57 -10.81 26.93
N ILE A 404 5.74 -11.36 26.57
CA ILE A 404 5.86 -12.55 25.70
C ILE A 404 5.13 -13.75 26.34
N GLU A 405 5.32 -14.00 27.63
CA GLU A 405 4.63 -15.07 28.34
C GLU A 405 3.11 -14.87 28.42
N LYS A 406 2.60 -13.63 28.31
CA LYS A 406 1.16 -13.35 28.15
C LYS A 406 0.69 -13.64 26.73
N MET A 407 1.36 -13.14 25.70
CA MET A 407 0.99 -13.31 24.29
C MET A 407 1.07 -14.76 23.76
N ILE A 408 1.52 -15.70 24.61
CA ILE A 408 1.53 -17.16 24.34
C ILE A 408 0.36 -17.88 25.04
N ARG A 409 -0.34 -17.21 25.96
CA ARG A 409 -1.52 -17.73 26.68
C ARG A 409 -2.84 -17.17 26.13
N ASP A 410 -2.79 -15.95 25.61
CA ASP A 410 -3.92 -15.15 25.09
C ASP A 410 -4.09 -15.34 23.55
#